data_AF-A0A949N5M3-F1
#
_entry.id   AF-A0A949N5M3-F1
#
_cell.length_a   1.000
_cell.length_b   1.000
_cell.length_c   1.000
_cell.angle_alpha   90.00
_cell.angle_beta   90.00
_cell.angle_gamma   90.00
#
_symmetry.space_group_name_H-M   'P 1'
#
loop_
_entity.id
_entity.type
_entity.pdbx_description
1 polymer ?
#
loop_
_entity_poly.entity_id
_entity_poly.type
_entity_poly.pdbx_seq_one_letter_code
_entity_poly.pdbx_strand_id
1 'polypeptide(L)'
;MSIPPDCTFEEAIKRIEKKLLNLEEIKPYPSPLLYQKRAYGPWDDIDEAIYRELTNNIRKPFTHIIRSTNAYSDKIMKWFHDRHKFGHTITMFFPQGEGSYQLSIFSIDTKNDWLVIDLFSELPTSTIFYRLNKKLMMSIYLPFLPSKGARFIVRKVLSYLQKKELVAGYTNSIVEYYYRP
;
A
#
# COMPACT_ATOMS: atom_id res chain seq x y z
N MET A 1 10.91 -0.90 2.15
CA MET A 1 10.01 -1.59 3.10
C MET A 1 9.75 -0.59 4.22
N SER A 2 8.55 0.00 4.28
CA SER A 2 8.20 0.94 5.35
C SER A 2 7.74 0.15 6.57
N ILE A 3 8.45 0.26 7.69
CA ILE A 3 8.04 -0.31 8.96
C ILE A 3 7.01 0.66 9.55
N PRO A 4 5.75 0.23 9.80
CA PRO A 4 4.78 1.10 10.43
C PRO A 4 5.29 1.58 11.80
N PRO A 5 5.07 2.84 12.17
CA PRO A 5 5.44 3.34 13.48
C PRO A 5 4.72 2.57 14.59
N ASP A 6 5.43 2.32 15.68
CA ASP A 6 4.86 1.78 16.92
C ASP A 6 4.11 2.90 17.65
N CYS A 7 2.85 3.13 17.26
CA CYS A 7 1.97 4.11 17.87
C CYS A 7 0.48 3.75 17.72
N THR A 8 -0.38 4.48 18.42
CA THR A 8 -1.83 4.43 18.25
C THR A 8 -2.29 5.29 17.07
N PHE A 9 -3.53 5.10 16.61
CA PHE A 9 -4.13 5.97 15.59
C PHE A 9 -4.27 7.40 16.09
N GLU A 10 -4.60 7.61 17.36
CA GLU A 10 -4.73 8.93 17.98
C GLU A 10 -3.40 9.69 17.98
N GLU A 11 -2.30 9.01 18.30
CA GLU A 11 -0.96 9.59 18.24
C GLU A 11 -0.54 9.91 16.80
N ALA A 12 -0.79 8.99 15.86
CA ALA A 12 -0.54 9.23 14.44
C ALA A 12 -1.32 10.45 13.93
N ILE A 13 -2.60 10.58 14.29
CA ILE A 13 -3.43 11.74 13.93
C ILE A 13 -2.81 13.03 14.46
N LYS A 14 -2.37 13.06 15.73
CA LYS A 14 -1.71 14.24 16.31
C LYS A 14 -0.42 14.59 15.56
N ARG A 15 0.38 13.60 15.15
CA ARG A 15 1.60 13.81 14.36
C ARG A 15 1.27 14.41 12.99
N ILE A 16 0.26 13.86 12.30
CA ILE A 16 -0.23 14.37 11.02
C ILE A 16 -0.71 15.82 11.17
N GLU A 17 -1.53 16.10 12.17
CA GLU A 17 -2.04 17.46 12.43
C GLU A 17 -0.91 18.45 12.72
N LYS A 18 0.10 18.04 13.49
CA LYS A 18 1.31 18.85 13.72
C LYS A 18 2.08 19.13 12.42
N LYS A 19 2.26 18.12 11.55
CA LYS A 19 2.89 18.31 10.24
C LYS A 19 2.09 19.26 9.35
N LEU A 20 0.75 19.18 9.38
CA LEU A 20 -0.12 20.07 8.62
C LEU A 20 -0.02 21.54 9.09
N LEU A 21 0.19 21.78 10.39
CA LEU A 21 0.38 23.14 10.92
C LEU A 21 1.70 23.76 10.45
N ASN A 22 2.75 22.94 10.33
CA ASN A 22 4.10 23.39 9.95
C ASN A 22 4.43 23.13 8.48
N LEU A 23 3.42 23.04 7.62
CA LEU A 23 3.58 22.54 6.26
C LEU A 23 4.50 23.41 5.39
N GLU A 24 4.57 24.71 5.69
CA GLU A 24 5.45 25.69 5.03
C GLU A 24 6.94 25.48 5.37
N GLU A 25 7.24 24.83 6.49
CA GLU A 25 8.61 24.52 6.92
C GLU A 25 9.13 23.21 6.31
N ILE A 26 8.24 22.38 5.75
CA ILE A 26 8.61 21.06 5.22
C ILE A 26 9.24 21.22 3.85
N LYS A 27 10.54 20.90 3.76
CA LYS A 27 11.27 20.93 2.50
C LYS A 27 10.80 19.80 1.57
N PRO A 28 10.50 20.10 0.30
CA PRO A 28 10.18 19.07 -0.68
C PRO A 28 11.33 18.09 -0.84
N TYR A 29 11.01 16.80 -0.92
CA TYR A 29 11.98 15.75 -1.26
C TYR A 29 11.46 14.89 -2.41
N PRO A 30 12.34 14.17 -3.13
CA PRO A 30 11.92 13.34 -4.26
C PRO A 30 10.87 12.31 -3.85
N SER A 31 9.92 12.02 -4.76
CA SER A 31 8.91 10.98 -4.53
C SER A 31 9.61 9.66 -4.14
N PRO A 32 9.25 9.04 -3.00
CA PRO A 32 9.85 7.78 -2.57
C PRO A 32 9.37 6.57 -3.39
N LEU A 33 8.50 6.79 -4.39
CA LEU A 33 8.02 5.74 -5.26
C LEU A 33 9.13 5.22 -6.18
N LEU A 34 9.30 3.89 -6.18
CA LEU A 34 10.23 3.21 -7.05
C LEU A 34 9.59 2.99 -8.42
N TYR A 35 10.18 3.58 -9.47
CA TYR A 35 9.79 3.33 -10.84
C TYR A 35 10.71 2.27 -11.46
N GLN A 36 10.24 1.05 -11.59
CA GLN A 36 10.95 0.03 -12.35
C GLN A 36 10.67 0.21 -13.85
N LYS A 37 11.68 0.68 -14.60
CA LYS A 37 11.63 0.83 -16.08
C LYS A 37 12.09 -0.43 -16.84
N ARG A 38 12.29 -1.56 -16.15
CA ARG A 38 12.87 -2.74 -16.79
C ARG A 38 11.80 -3.51 -17.56
N ALA A 39 12.11 -3.84 -18.80
CA ALA A 39 11.38 -4.86 -19.54
C ALA A 39 11.85 -6.24 -19.05
N TYR A 40 10.91 -7.07 -18.63
CA TYR A 40 11.16 -8.46 -18.25
C TYR A 40 10.88 -9.35 -19.46
N GLY A 41 11.51 -10.54 -19.49
CA GLY A 41 11.11 -11.56 -20.46
C GLY A 41 9.64 -11.95 -20.25
N PRO A 42 8.91 -12.34 -21.30
CA PRO A 42 7.54 -12.79 -21.17
C PRO A 42 7.48 -14.00 -20.24
N TRP A 43 6.47 -14.03 -19.37
CA TRP A 43 6.14 -15.22 -18.59
C TRP A 43 5.59 -16.30 -19.50
N ASP A 44 5.94 -17.55 -19.21
CA ASP A 44 5.22 -18.70 -19.77
C ASP A 44 4.04 -19.10 -18.87
N ASP A 45 3.26 -20.09 -19.31
CA ASP A 45 2.08 -20.55 -18.59
C ASP A 45 2.42 -21.10 -17.19
N ILE A 46 3.64 -21.62 -16.99
CA ILE A 46 4.08 -22.14 -15.69
C ILE A 46 4.42 -20.98 -14.75
N ASP A 47 5.08 -19.93 -15.25
CA ASP A 47 5.35 -18.71 -14.47
C ASP A 47 4.04 -18.06 -13.99
N GLU A 48 3.03 -18.00 -14.87
CA GLU A 48 1.69 -17.52 -14.55
C GLU A 48 0.98 -18.42 -13.52
N ALA A 49 1.09 -19.76 -13.65
CA ALA A 49 0.53 -20.70 -12.69
C ALA A 49 1.17 -20.56 -11.30
N ILE A 50 2.49 -20.44 -11.23
CA ILE A 50 3.22 -20.18 -9.98
C ILE A 50 2.78 -18.85 -9.36
N TYR A 51 2.67 -17.79 -10.16
CA TYR A 51 2.18 -16.51 -9.69
C TYR A 51 0.78 -16.61 -9.07
N ARG A 52 -0.18 -17.20 -9.79
CA ARG A 52 -1.56 -17.35 -9.31
C ARG A 52 -1.63 -18.15 -8.02
N GLU A 53 -0.85 -19.23 -7.93
CA GLU A 53 -0.78 -20.04 -6.72
C GLU A 53 -0.28 -19.22 -5.52
N LEU A 54 0.74 -18.40 -5.72
CA LEU A 54 1.38 -17.61 -4.66
C LEU A 54 0.73 -16.25 -4.42
N THR A 55 -0.22 -15.84 -5.26
CA THR A 55 -0.91 -14.56 -5.14
C THR A 55 -1.61 -14.50 -3.78
N ASN A 56 -1.41 -13.40 -3.06
CA ASN A 56 -1.89 -13.15 -1.68
C ASN A 56 -1.30 -14.04 -0.57
N ASN A 57 -0.62 -15.15 -0.89
CA ASN A 57 0.04 -15.98 0.11
C ASN A 57 1.34 -16.62 -0.42
N ILE A 58 2.45 -15.91 -0.26
CA ILE A 58 3.78 -16.40 -0.63
C ILE A 58 4.33 -17.47 0.34
N ARG A 59 3.67 -17.70 1.47
CA ARG A 59 4.10 -18.66 2.51
C ARG A 59 3.57 -20.08 2.29
N LYS A 60 2.93 -20.34 1.15
CA LYS A 60 2.45 -21.69 0.82
C LYS A 60 3.60 -22.70 0.81
N PRO A 61 3.38 -23.94 1.29
CA PRO A 61 4.40 -24.96 1.28
C PRO A 61 4.92 -25.24 -0.13
N PHE A 62 6.24 -25.43 -0.28
CA PHE A 62 6.87 -25.69 -1.59
C PHE A 62 6.27 -26.91 -2.30
N THR A 63 5.96 -27.97 -1.54
CA THR A 63 5.31 -29.18 -2.03
C THR A 63 3.91 -28.93 -2.61
N HIS A 64 3.18 -27.94 -2.07
CA HIS A 64 1.88 -27.55 -2.60
C HIS A 64 2.03 -26.93 -3.99
N ILE A 65 3.00 -26.01 -4.14
CA ILE A 65 3.26 -25.31 -5.41
C ILE A 65 3.63 -26.31 -6.51
N ILE A 66 4.51 -27.27 -6.23
CA ILE A 66 4.88 -28.33 -7.19
C ILE A 66 3.63 -29.07 -7.67
N ARG A 67 2.78 -29.50 -6.74
CA ARG A 67 1.59 -30.30 -7.05
C ARG A 67 0.54 -29.50 -7.83
N SER A 68 0.34 -28.23 -7.51
CA SER A 68 -0.72 -27.41 -8.14
C SER A 68 -0.31 -26.80 -9.48
N THR A 69 0.99 -26.57 -9.70
CA THR A 69 1.50 -25.93 -10.93
C THR A 69 2.14 -26.91 -11.90
N ASN A 70 2.44 -28.13 -11.46
CA ASN A 70 3.22 -29.12 -12.21
C ASN A 70 4.62 -28.60 -12.63
N ALA A 71 5.13 -27.58 -11.95
CA ALA A 71 6.44 -27.00 -12.22
C ALA A 71 7.58 -27.83 -11.59
N TYR A 72 8.70 -27.92 -12.29
CA TYR A 72 9.93 -28.47 -11.73
C TYR A 72 10.50 -27.55 -10.64
N SER A 73 11.19 -28.14 -9.64
CA SER A 73 11.76 -27.40 -8.51
C SER A 73 12.62 -26.21 -8.93
N ASP A 74 13.43 -26.38 -9.96
CA ASP A 74 14.38 -25.36 -10.42
C ASP A 74 13.66 -24.15 -11.02
N LYS A 75 12.54 -24.38 -11.73
CA LYS A 75 11.68 -23.32 -12.27
C LYS A 75 11.08 -22.50 -11.12
N ILE A 76 10.56 -23.16 -10.09
CA ILE A 76 9.97 -22.49 -8.91
C ILE A 76 11.05 -21.70 -8.16
N MET A 77 12.21 -22.30 -7.89
CA MET A 77 13.31 -21.61 -7.20
C MET A 77 13.84 -20.42 -7.99
N LYS A 78 13.99 -20.56 -9.31
CA LYS A 78 14.35 -19.45 -10.20
C LYS A 78 13.30 -18.35 -10.17
N TRP A 79 12.01 -18.68 -10.21
CA TRP A 79 10.92 -17.72 -10.10
C TRP A 79 11.01 -16.93 -8.77
N PHE A 80 11.20 -17.62 -7.64
CA PHE A 80 11.40 -16.96 -6.34
C PHE A 80 12.63 -16.08 -6.29
N HIS A 81 13.73 -16.49 -6.92
CA HIS A 81 14.95 -15.72 -7.01
C HIS A 81 14.75 -14.46 -7.85
N ASP A 82 14.10 -14.60 -9.00
CA ASP A 82 13.86 -13.53 -9.97
C ASP A 82 12.67 -12.63 -9.61
N ARG A 83 11.89 -12.95 -8.57
CA ARG A 83 10.69 -12.20 -8.17
C ARG A 83 10.90 -10.69 -8.03
N HIS A 84 12.05 -10.30 -7.50
CA HIS A 84 12.40 -8.89 -7.29
C HIS A 84 12.56 -8.12 -8.62
N LYS A 85 12.76 -8.85 -9.72
CA LYS A 85 12.92 -8.28 -11.06
C LYS A 85 11.59 -7.90 -11.69
N PHE A 86 10.49 -8.59 -11.38
CA PHE A 86 9.19 -8.39 -12.03
C PHE A 86 8.05 -8.02 -11.06
N GLY A 87 8.29 -8.06 -9.76
CA GLY A 87 7.28 -7.80 -8.75
C GLY A 87 7.84 -7.20 -7.46
N HIS A 88 6.93 -6.66 -6.65
CA HIS A 88 7.23 -6.20 -5.30
C HIS A 88 6.51 -7.11 -4.30
N THR A 89 7.23 -7.55 -3.28
CA THR A 89 6.62 -8.23 -2.14
C THR A 89 6.18 -7.18 -1.13
N ILE A 90 4.87 -7.10 -0.89
CA ILE A 90 4.31 -6.24 0.15
C ILE A 90 4.09 -7.11 1.39
N THR A 91 4.71 -6.72 2.50
CA THR A 91 4.42 -7.31 3.82
C THR A 91 3.59 -6.29 4.58
N MET A 92 2.37 -6.67 4.95
CA MET A 92 1.45 -5.81 5.66
C MET A 92 1.41 -6.19 7.14
N PHE A 93 1.27 -5.18 7.99
CA PHE A 93 1.17 -5.31 9.43
C PHE A 93 -0.15 -4.71 9.94
N PHE A 94 -0.87 -5.53 10.71
CA PHE A 94 -2.20 -5.25 11.24
C PHE A 94 -2.20 -5.55 12.74
N PRO A 95 -1.90 -4.58 13.62
CA PRO A 95 -1.68 -4.86 15.04
C PRO A 95 -2.90 -5.47 15.74
N GLN A 96 -4.12 -5.17 15.29
CA GLN A 96 -5.37 -5.75 15.81
C GLN A 96 -5.94 -6.87 14.91
N GLY A 97 -5.15 -7.40 13.97
CA GLY A 97 -5.60 -8.36 12.95
C GLY A 97 -6.33 -7.68 11.77
N GLU A 98 -6.23 -8.28 10.57
CA GLU A 98 -6.73 -7.68 9.32
C GLU A 98 -8.23 -7.35 9.38
N GLY A 99 -9.06 -8.23 9.96
CA GLY A 99 -10.51 -8.05 10.09
C GLY A 99 -10.94 -6.86 10.96
N SER A 100 -10.02 -6.24 11.70
CA SER A 100 -10.26 -5.03 12.49
C SER A 100 -10.18 -3.74 11.64
N TYR A 101 -9.78 -3.83 10.37
CA TYR A 101 -9.59 -2.69 9.49
C TYR A 101 -10.40 -2.78 8.20
N GLN A 102 -10.85 -1.63 7.75
CA GLN A 102 -11.49 -1.40 6.48
C GLN A 102 -10.47 -0.86 5.48
N LEU A 103 -10.26 -1.60 4.39
CA LEU A 103 -9.45 -1.14 3.27
C LEU A 103 -10.22 -0.08 2.47
N SER A 104 -9.61 1.09 2.33
CA SER A 104 -10.06 2.16 1.44
C SER A 104 -9.00 2.45 0.40
N ILE A 105 -9.43 2.69 -0.84
CA ILE A 105 -8.53 3.04 -1.95
C ILE A 105 -8.83 4.48 -2.36
N PHE A 106 -7.80 5.30 -2.42
CA PHE A 106 -7.89 6.68 -2.87
C PHE A 106 -7.13 6.86 -4.18
N SER A 107 -7.74 7.59 -5.11
CA SER A 107 -7.12 8.05 -6.35
C SER A 107 -6.94 9.56 -6.24
N ILE A 108 -5.70 10.02 -6.11
CA ILE A 108 -5.34 11.39 -5.77
C ILE A 108 -4.63 12.02 -6.98
N ASP A 109 -5.11 13.18 -7.40
CA ASP A 109 -4.45 14.02 -8.41
C ASP A 109 -3.50 14.99 -7.71
N THR A 110 -2.21 14.70 -7.78
CA THR A 110 -1.17 15.50 -7.15
C THR A 110 0.17 15.33 -7.88
N LYS A 111 1.03 16.34 -7.78
CA LYS A 111 2.46 16.25 -8.11
C LYS A 111 3.34 16.11 -6.85
N ASN A 112 2.74 16.19 -5.67
CA ASN A 112 3.41 16.21 -4.37
C ASN A 112 3.31 14.85 -3.68
N ASP A 113 3.74 13.78 -4.38
CA ASP A 113 3.67 12.41 -3.85
C ASP A 113 4.34 12.27 -2.51
N TRP A 114 5.53 12.87 -2.40
CA TRP A 114 6.35 12.83 -1.20
C TRP A 114 5.56 13.28 0.03
N LEU A 115 4.77 14.36 -0.08
CA LEU A 115 4.01 14.92 1.04
C LEU A 115 2.87 14.02 1.46
N VAL A 116 2.11 13.51 0.49
CA VAL A 116 1.00 12.58 0.77
C VAL A 116 1.54 11.31 1.43
N ILE A 117 2.63 10.77 0.90
CA ILE A 117 3.27 9.57 1.44
C ILE A 117 3.81 9.84 2.84
N ASP A 118 4.46 10.98 3.07
CA ASP A 118 5.03 11.37 4.37
C ASP A 118 3.96 11.48 5.46
N LEU A 119 2.82 12.10 5.14
CA LEU A 119 1.73 12.30 6.08
C LEU A 119 1.10 10.95 6.47
N PHE A 120 0.78 10.12 5.49
CA PHE A 120 0.06 8.87 5.74
C PHE A 120 0.97 7.71 6.17
N SER A 121 2.29 7.87 6.05
CA SER A 121 3.28 6.92 6.62
C SER A 121 3.38 7.03 8.15
N GLU A 122 2.79 8.04 8.78
CA GLU A 122 2.66 8.15 10.24
C GLU A 122 1.64 7.18 10.84
N LEU A 123 0.80 6.55 10.02
CA LEU A 123 -0.25 5.65 10.49
C LEU A 123 0.35 4.32 10.98
N PRO A 124 -0.23 3.70 12.03
CA PRO A 124 0.30 2.45 12.60
C PRO A 124 -0.02 1.21 11.76
N THR A 125 -0.69 1.37 10.62
CA THR A 125 -1.01 0.32 9.66
C THR A 125 -0.22 0.52 8.38
N SER A 126 0.05 -0.57 7.67
CA SER A 126 0.70 -0.50 6.36
C SER A 126 -0.17 0.27 5.36
N THR A 127 0.37 1.36 4.78
CA THR A 127 -0.26 2.10 3.69
C THR A 127 0.54 1.89 2.41
N ILE A 128 -0.13 1.53 1.32
CA ILE A 128 0.51 1.22 0.05
C ILE A 128 0.28 2.37 -0.92
N PHE A 129 1.34 2.82 -1.57
CA PHE A 129 1.31 3.87 -2.58
C PHE A 129 1.86 3.38 -3.90
N TYR A 130 1.21 3.77 -4.98
CA TYR A 130 1.70 3.50 -6.34
C TYR A 130 1.12 4.52 -7.31
N ARG A 131 1.80 4.72 -8.44
CA ARG A 131 1.33 5.61 -9.50
C ARG A 131 0.60 4.82 -10.57
N LEU A 132 -0.60 5.27 -10.91
CA LEU A 132 -1.33 4.82 -12.08
C LEU A 132 -1.50 6.02 -13.01
N ASN A 133 -0.69 6.05 -14.09
CA ASN A 133 -0.58 7.20 -14.98
C ASN A 133 -0.29 8.50 -14.19
N LYS A 134 -1.13 9.54 -14.31
CA LYS A 134 -0.96 10.82 -13.63
C LYS A 134 -1.54 10.86 -12.20
N LYS A 135 -2.05 9.76 -11.67
CA LYS A 135 -2.70 9.72 -10.35
C LYS A 135 -1.90 8.91 -9.34
N LEU A 136 -1.81 9.42 -8.12
CA LEU A 136 -1.27 8.69 -6.97
C LEU A 136 -2.40 7.84 -6.39
N MET A 137 -2.20 6.53 -6.38
CA MET A 137 -3.07 5.58 -5.74
C MET A 137 -2.57 5.33 -4.32
N MET A 138 -3.49 5.32 -3.35
CA MET A 138 -3.21 5.04 -1.95
C MET A 138 -4.21 4.01 -1.43
N SER A 139 -3.71 2.85 -1.02
CA SER A 139 -4.48 1.82 -0.32
C SER A 139 -4.18 1.92 1.17
N ILE A 140 -5.19 2.23 1.96
CA ILE A 140 -5.07 2.54 3.39
C ILE A 140 -6.04 1.70 4.21
N TYR A 141 -5.57 1.22 5.36
CA TYR A 141 -6.33 0.37 6.28
C TYR A 141 -6.71 1.16 7.52
N LEU A 142 -8.00 1.44 7.68
CA LEU A 142 -8.56 2.27 8.75
C LEU A 142 -9.44 1.43 9.69
N PRO A 143 -9.42 1.65 11.01
CA PRO A 143 -10.16 0.82 11.96
C PRO A 143 -11.70 0.90 11.79
N PHE A 144 -12.41 -0.21 12.07
CA PHE A 144 -13.88 -0.27 12.00
C PHE A 144 -14.61 0.45 13.16
N LEU A 145 -14.05 0.42 14.37
CA LEU A 145 -14.67 0.88 15.63
C LEU A 145 -13.58 1.52 16.53
N PRO A 146 -13.89 2.46 17.44
CA PRO A 146 -14.54 3.74 17.23
C PRO A 146 -13.54 4.89 17.54
N SER A 147 -12.42 5.01 16.84
CA SER A 147 -11.70 6.29 16.86
C SER A 147 -12.43 7.25 15.93
N LYS A 148 -13.36 8.05 16.49
CA LYS A 148 -14.21 9.00 15.72
C LYS A 148 -13.39 9.89 14.76
N GLY A 149 -12.09 10.06 14.96
CA GLY A 149 -11.20 10.79 14.06
C GLY A 149 -10.55 9.95 12.95
N ALA A 150 -10.23 8.66 13.16
CA ALA A 150 -9.35 7.93 12.24
C ALA A 150 -9.96 7.64 10.89
N ARG A 151 -11.28 7.45 10.80
CA ARG A 151 -11.96 7.27 9.50
C ARG A 151 -12.00 8.55 8.68
N PHE A 152 -12.11 9.69 9.35
CA PHE A 152 -12.22 10.98 8.67
C PHE A 152 -10.89 11.67 8.44
N ILE A 153 -9.80 11.22 9.10
CA ILE A 153 -8.49 11.87 8.98
C ILE A 153 -8.04 11.95 7.52
N VAL A 154 -8.23 10.89 6.73
CA VAL A 154 -7.81 10.87 5.33
C VAL A 154 -8.52 11.95 4.53
N ARG A 155 -9.85 12.06 4.68
CA ARG A 155 -10.65 13.10 4.02
C ARG A 155 -10.29 14.49 4.52
N LYS A 156 -10.07 14.66 5.82
CA LYS A 156 -9.69 15.94 6.44
C LYS A 156 -8.35 16.43 5.89
N VAL A 157 -7.34 15.56 5.87
CA VAL A 157 -6.00 15.83 5.34
C VAL A 157 -6.09 16.16 3.85
N LEU A 158 -6.73 15.31 3.03
CA LEU A 158 -6.82 15.55 1.58
C LEU A 158 -7.61 16.82 1.25
N SER A 159 -8.69 17.11 1.99
CA SER A 159 -9.45 18.38 1.86
C SER A 159 -8.58 19.59 2.22
N TYR A 160 -7.75 19.48 3.27
CA TYR A 160 -6.83 20.54 3.65
C TYR A 160 -5.77 20.78 2.58
N LEU A 161 -5.15 19.70 2.07
CA LEU A 161 -4.17 19.78 0.98
C LEU A 161 -4.79 20.33 -0.31
N GLN A 162 -6.07 20.03 -0.57
CA GLN A 162 -6.79 20.58 -1.70
C GLN A 162 -7.00 22.10 -1.58
N LYS A 163 -7.38 22.59 -0.39
CA LYS A 163 -7.49 24.03 -0.12
C LYS A 163 -6.15 24.77 -0.25
N LYS A 164 -5.04 24.07 -0.05
CA LYS A 164 -3.67 24.58 -0.23
C LYS A 164 -3.11 24.36 -1.63
N GLU A 165 -3.92 23.87 -2.58
CA GLU A 165 -3.53 23.58 -3.97
C GLU A 165 -2.39 22.54 -4.12
N LEU A 166 -2.13 21.74 -3.08
CA LEU A 166 -1.13 20.68 -3.09
C LEU A 166 -1.67 19.36 -3.65
N VAL A 167 -2.99 19.21 -3.63
CA VAL A 167 -3.77 18.14 -4.25
C VAL A 167 -4.83 18.81 -5.11
N ALA A 168 -4.90 18.51 -6.40
CA ALA A 168 -5.91 19.10 -7.28
C ALA A 168 -7.31 18.52 -7.00
N GLY A 169 -7.35 17.22 -6.73
CA GLY A 169 -8.58 16.52 -6.35
C GLY A 169 -8.33 15.08 -5.95
N TYR A 170 -9.33 14.44 -5.38
CA TYR A 170 -9.28 13.03 -5.04
C TYR A 170 -10.65 12.37 -5.14
N THR A 171 -10.66 11.07 -5.38
CA THR A 171 -11.84 10.21 -5.24
C THR A 171 -11.46 8.97 -4.42
N ASN A 172 -12.45 8.27 -3.88
CA ASN A 172 -12.20 7.09 -3.06
C ASN A 172 -13.21 5.98 -3.37
N SER A 173 -12.78 4.73 -3.18
CA SER A 173 -13.63 3.55 -3.10
C SER A 173 -13.37 2.83 -1.79
N ILE A 174 -14.38 2.12 -1.31
CA ILE A 174 -14.28 1.23 -0.15
C ILE A 174 -14.24 -0.19 -0.70
N VAL A 175 -13.30 -1.00 -0.23
CA VAL A 175 -13.26 -2.42 -0.59
C VAL A 175 -14.12 -3.17 0.42
N GLU A 176 -15.28 -3.64 -0.02
CA GLU A 176 -16.12 -4.53 0.77
C GLU A 176 -15.55 -5.95 0.68
N TYR A 177 -14.91 -6.39 1.76
CA TYR A 177 -14.54 -7.79 1.92
C TYR A 177 -15.76 -8.58 2.37
N TYR A 178 -16.33 -9.38 1.46
CA TYR A 178 -17.18 -10.50 1.86
C TYR A 178 -16.27 -11.60 2.43
N TYR A 179 -15.92 -11.51 3.70
CA TYR A 179 -15.30 -12.62 4.41
C TYR A 179 -16.37 -13.72 4.53
N ARG A 180 -16.37 -14.68 3.60
CA ARG A 180 -17.06 -15.96 3.82
C ARG A 180 -16.11 -16.82 4.67
N PRO A 181 -16.48 -17.13 5.93
CA PRO A 181 -15.70 -18.04 6.76
C PRO A 181 -15.59 -19.43 6.13
#